data_AF-A0A7C6QWG5-F1
#
_entry.id   AF-A0A7C6QWG5-F1
#
_cell.length_a   1.000
_cell.length_b   1.000
_cell.length_c   1.000
_cell.angle_alpha   90.00
_cell.angle_beta   90.00
_cell.angle_gamma   90.00
#
_symmetry.space_group_name_H-M   'P 1'
#
loop_
_entity.id
_entity.type
_entity.pdbx_description
1 polymer ?
#
loop_
_entity_poly.entity_id
_entity_poly.type
_entity_poly.pdbx_seq_one_letter_code
_entity_poly.pdbx_strand_id
1 'polypeptide(L)'
;MSEWNIDDNNLNNNYSNNSNDSNNSDNIFSYSSNPYLRESGSDRIPVFYTENYSKAKQKKNKSNIGQLILVAILSSILGGSVVFAAFQFVAPAIQPAINGYLGNVLGQNVYESNKTQAVDNTIRRYEIEKVDSPVIAIAEEVSPSIVGVRTTTTIQNFFYGTMTVPGEGSGIILRSDGYILTNNHVIEAAMADNMSNTLVRGAKIEVFLPGKKDTPYEAKVVGRDPKTDLAVLKIEATGLPAATFGDSDELRPGELAVAIGNPGGLDFMGSVTAGVISGLNRSIKTEDGKVLTLIQTDAAINPGNSGGALVNSKGEVIGINTIKIAASGYEGLGFAIPSNTALDIANSLIEYKRVKGRLYLGISINPNYNEVFAKRYNLPVGLLVVQVEPMSAAYKAGIRENDIITKFNKKSMKTFDELEAEKDKLKVGDVVEVEVYRDSDKKTYTFNITMEEMPEVE
;
A
#
# COMPACT_ATOMS: atom_id res chain seq x y z
N MET A 1 15.91 -68.15 11.11
CA MET A 1 15.65 -67.93 9.68
C MET A 1 14.57 -66.88 9.55
N SER A 2 14.86 -65.65 9.17
CA SER A 2 16.17 -64.99 8.95
C SER A 2 15.97 -63.49 9.14
N GLU A 3 16.92 -62.83 9.81
CA GLU A 3 16.98 -61.38 9.94
C GLU A 3 17.28 -60.72 8.57
N TRP A 4 17.18 -59.39 8.48
CA TRP A 4 18.27 -58.53 7.99
C TRP A 4 18.05 -57.09 8.46
N ASN A 5 19.14 -56.33 8.56
CA ASN A 5 19.24 -55.03 9.23
C ASN A 5 20.34 -54.19 8.53
N ILE A 6 20.29 -52.85 8.69
CA ILE A 6 21.39 -51.88 8.47
C ILE A 6 21.78 -51.52 7.00
N ASP A 7 21.47 -50.26 6.66
CA ASP A 7 22.28 -49.16 6.08
C ASP A 7 23.26 -49.28 4.87
N ASP A 8 23.46 -48.08 4.30
CA ASP A 8 24.62 -47.53 3.59
C ASP A 8 24.81 -47.66 2.06
N ASN A 9 24.37 -46.58 1.39
CA ASN A 9 25.20 -45.65 0.60
C ASN A 9 25.84 -46.02 -0.76
N ASN A 10 26.00 -44.95 -1.56
CA ASN A 10 26.79 -44.80 -2.79
C ASN A 10 26.40 -45.60 -4.05
N LEU A 11 25.71 -44.91 -4.96
CA LEU A 11 25.94 -45.07 -6.40
C LEU A 11 26.52 -43.77 -6.97
N ASN A 12 27.62 -43.91 -7.70
CA ASN A 12 28.44 -42.81 -8.19
C ASN A 12 28.43 -42.80 -9.73
N ASN A 13 28.26 -41.61 -10.32
CA ASN A 13 28.57 -41.22 -11.70
C ASN A 13 28.03 -42.03 -12.90
N ASN A 14 27.38 -41.31 -13.84
CA ASN A 14 27.92 -41.25 -15.21
C ASN A 14 27.41 -40.07 -16.09
N TYR A 15 28.30 -39.61 -16.99
CA TYR A 15 28.12 -38.76 -18.18
C TYR A 15 27.87 -37.22 -18.10
N SER A 16 29.01 -36.50 -18.09
CA SER A 16 29.48 -35.51 -19.10
C SER A 16 28.69 -34.24 -19.48
N ASN A 17 29.29 -33.09 -19.14
CA ASN A 17 29.60 -31.91 -19.97
C ASN A 17 28.66 -31.51 -21.14
N ASN A 18 28.18 -30.25 -21.14
CA ASN A 18 28.97 -29.18 -21.78
C ASN A 18 28.61 -27.72 -21.33
N SER A 19 29.66 -26.89 -21.20
CA SER A 19 29.74 -25.43 -21.43
C SER A 19 28.74 -24.41 -20.84
N ASN A 20 29.28 -23.61 -19.89
CA ASN A 20 29.36 -22.12 -19.90
C ASN A 20 28.54 -21.23 -18.91
N ASP A 21 29.33 -20.63 -18.00
CA ASP A 21 29.44 -19.20 -17.64
C ASP A 21 28.82 -18.58 -16.36
N SER A 22 29.66 -17.70 -15.76
CA SER A 22 29.39 -16.63 -14.77
C SER A 22 29.23 -16.92 -13.25
N ASN A 23 30.39 -17.10 -12.58
CA ASN A 23 30.85 -16.41 -11.35
C ASN A 23 29.86 -15.93 -10.25
N ASN A 24 29.69 -16.76 -9.21
CA ASN A 24 30.24 -16.59 -7.83
C ASN A 24 30.52 -15.12 -7.34
N SER A 25 29.98 -14.63 -6.21
CA SER A 25 30.48 -14.98 -4.86
C SER A 25 29.71 -14.33 -3.68
N ASP A 26 29.62 -15.07 -2.57
CA ASP A 26 29.03 -14.66 -1.28
C ASP A 26 29.94 -13.77 -0.41
N ASN A 27 29.37 -13.06 0.59
CA ASN A 27 29.69 -13.28 2.03
C ASN A 27 28.87 -12.39 3.00
N ILE A 28 28.91 -12.73 4.30
CA ILE A 28 27.88 -12.46 5.32
C ILE A 28 28.48 -12.10 6.72
N PHE A 29 27.74 -11.34 7.57
CA PHE A 29 27.92 -11.08 9.04
C PHE A 29 29.16 -10.25 9.51
N SER A 30 29.23 -9.55 10.67
CA SER A 30 28.31 -9.25 11.83
C SER A 30 28.84 -8.06 12.71
N TYR A 31 28.11 -7.68 13.79
CA TYR A 31 28.32 -6.53 14.71
C TYR A 31 29.25 -6.75 15.93
N SER A 32 29.82 -5.69 16.53
CA SER A 32 30.29 -5.61 17.96
C SER A 32 30.52 -4.15 18.45
N SER A 33 30.83 -3.91 19.75
CA SER A 33 30.43 -2.68 20.50
C SER A 33 31.39 -2.09 21.58
N ASN A 34 31.23 -0.77 21.88
CA ASN A 34 31.37 -0.08 23.21
C ASN A 34 32.78 0.43 23.72
N PRO A 35 32.92 1.29 24.79
CA PRO A 35 32.83 2.78 24.73
C PRO A 35 33.86 3.62 25.59
N TYR A 36 33.49 4.89 25.92
CA TYR A 36 34.12 5.93 26.80
C TYR A 36 35.13 6.93 26.13
N LEU A 37 35.48 8.16 26.59
CA LEU A 37 35.37 8.95 27.86
C LEU A 37 35.16 10.51 27.66
N ARG A 38 34.85 11.19 28.78
CA ARG A 38 35.05 12.61 29.30
C ARG A 38 36.12 13.56 28.66
N GLU A 39 36.18 14.90 28.80
CA GLU A 39 35.46 15.99 29.56
C GLU A 39 35.84 17.44 29.07
N SER A 40 35.00 18.48 29.29
CA SER A 40 35.27 19.97 29.32
C SER A 40 35.93 20.72 28.13
N GLY A 41 35.67 22.00 27.80
CA GLY A 41 34.68 23.00 28.28
C GLY A 41 35.01 24.46 27.82
N SER A 42 33.98 25.29 27.53
CA SER A 42 34.03 26.77 27.23
C SER A 42 34.73 27.22 25.91
N ASP A 43 34.42 28.35 25.24
CA ASP A 43 33.33 29.35 25.40
C ASP A 43 33.09 30.13 24.07
N ARG A 44 31.85 30.64 23.87
CA ARG A 44 31.43 31.79 23.01
C ARG A 44 31.38 31.68 21.46
N ILE A 45 30.14 31.84 20.99
CA ILE A 45 29.62 32.17 19.64
C ILE A 45 29.45 33.74 19.66
N PRO A 46 29.51 34.56 18.56
CA PRO A 46 28.58 34.36 17.44
C PRO A 46 28.88 34.93 16.02
N VAL A 47 27.92 34.57 15.14
CA VAL A 47 27.45 35.24 13.90
C VAL A 47 28.02 34.73 12.57
N PHE A 48 27.08 34.21 11.75
CA PHE A 48 27.09 33.93 10.29
C PHE A 48 28.43 33.73 9.57
N TYR A 49 28.63 32.54 8.98
CA TYR A 49 28.86 32.43 7.53
C TYR A 49 28.66 30.99 7.00
N THR A 50 28.60 30.88 5.67
CA THR A 50 28.50 29.64 4.87
C THR A 50 29.68 28.68 5.07
N GLU A 51 29.45 27.37 5.00
CA GLU A 51 30.55 26.41 4.97
C GLU A 51 31.29 26.40 3.62
N ASN A 52 32.54 26.84 3.64
CA ASN A 52 33.55 26.45 2.65
C ASN A 52 34.37 25.29 3.23
N TYR A 53 34.34 24.13 2.56
CA TYR A 53 35.17 22.98 2.93
C TYR A 53 36.67 23.33 2.87
N SER A 54 37.43 22.97 3.91
CA SER A 54 38.89 22.86 3.83
C SER A 54 39.37 21.50 4.35
N LYS A 55 40.25 20.83 3.59
CA LYS A 55 40.83 19.53 3.92
C LYS A 55 42.16 19.70 4.67
N ALA A 56 42.41 18.84 5.67
CA ALA A 56 43.72 18.68 6.29
C ALA A 56 44.27 17.24 6.16
N LYS A 57 45.20 17.07 5.20
CA LYS A 57 46.32 16.09 5.16
C LYS A 57 46.12 14.68 5.78
N GLN A 58 45.64 13.74 4.96
CA GLN A 58 46.10 12.34 5.07
C GLN A 58 47.51 12.17 4.45
N LYS A 59 48.24 11.12 4.87
CA LYS A 59 49.56 10.77 4.33
C LYS A 59 49.47 10.47 2.82
N LYS A 60 50.45 10.97 2.05
CA LYS A 60 50.49 10.88 0.58
C LYS A 60 50.64 9.44 0.08
N ASN A 61 49.56 8.83 -0.40
CA ASN A 61 49.64 8.11 -1.68
C ASN A 61 49.49 9.15 -2.80
N LYS A 62 50.39 9.14 -3.79
CA LYS A 62 50.28 10.03 -4.96
C LYS A 62 49.19 9.49 -5.89
N SER A 63 47.92 9.81 -5.63
CA SER A 63 46.84 9.58 -6.59
C SER A 63 46.88 10.65 -7.68
N ASN A 64 47.05 10.22 -8.93
CA ASN A 64 47.35 11.11 -10.05
C ASN A 64 46.10 11.82 -10.62
N ILE A 65 45.36 12.54 -9.76
CA ILE A 65 44.16 13.31 -10.16
C ILE A 65 44.45 14.31 -11.28
N GLY A 66 45.64 14.94 -11.28
CA GLY A 66 46.07 15.81 -12.38
C GLY A 66 46.25 15.09 -13.72
N GLN A 67 46.65 13.81 -13.72
CA GLN A 67 46.70 13.00 -14.94
C GLN A 67 45.30 12.61 -15.41
N LEU A 68 44.38 12.30 -14.48
CA LEU A 68 42.97 11.99 -14.84
C LEU A 68 42.28 13.20 -15.47
N ILE A 69 42.48 14.41 -14.94
CA ILE A 69 41.94 15.65 -15.52
C ILE A 69 42.58 15.94 -16.89
N LEU A 70 43.90 15.76 -17.03
CA LEU A 70 44.58 15.91 -18.31
C LEU A 70 44.06 14.93 -19.37
N VAL A 71 43.91 13.64 -19.00
CA VAL A 71 43.35 12.60 -19.87
C VAL A 71 41.91 12.94 -20.26
N ALA A 72 41.06 13.36 -19.32
CA ALA A 72 39.68 13.74 -19.63
C ALA A 72 39.60 14.89 -20.65
N ILE A 73 40.45 15.92 -20.51
CA ILE A 73 40.51 17.05 -21.45
C ILE A 73 41.02 16.60 -22.82
N LEU A 74 42.10 15.81 -22.87
CA LEU A 74 42.65 15.30 -24.14
C LEU A 74 41.66 14.36 -24.85
N SER A 75 40.99 13.47 -24.12
CA SER A 75 39.93 12.60 -24.64
C SER A 75 38.71 13.39 -25.11
N SER A 76 38.33 14.47 -24.43
CA SER A 76 37.25 15.37 -24.88
C SER A 76 37.60 16.07 -26.20
N ILE A 77 38.84 16.52 -26.37
CA ILE A 77 39.29 17.19 -27.60
C ILE A 77 39.40 16.19 -28.75
N LEU A 78 39.93 14.98 -28.50
CA LEU A 78 40.00 13.91 -29.50
C LEU A 78 38.61 13.41 -29.92
N GLY A 79 37.72 13.15 -28.95
CA GLY A 79 36.35 12.72 -29.22
C GLY A 79 35.56 13.79 -29.99
N GLY A 80 35.60 15.05 -29.54
CA GLY A 80 34.95 16.17 -30.21
C GLY A 80 35.47 16.42 -31.63
N SER A 81 36.78 16.35 -31.85
CA SER A 81 37.36 16.54 -33.19
C SER A 81 37.06 15.39 -34.15
N VAL A 82 36.98 14.14 -33.68
CA VAL A 82 36.52 12.99 -34.50
C VAL A 82 35.05 13.15 -34.89
N VAL A 83 34.16 13.51 -33.96
CA VAL A 83 32.73 13.74 -34.27
C VAL A 83 32.55 14.92 -35.21
N PHE A 84 33.28 16.01 -35.02
CA PHE A 84 33.25 17.18 -35.90
C PHE A 84 33.77 16.85 -37.31
N ALA A 85 34.87 16.10 -37.43
CA ALA A 85 35.40 15.65 -38.70
C ALA A 85 34.45 14.66 -39.42
N ALA A 86 33.77 13.78 -38.68
CA ALA A 86 32.73 12.92 -39.25
C ALA A 86 31.56 13.76 -39.81
N PHE A 87 31.11 14.79 -39.08
CA PHE A 87 30.05 15.67 -39.57
C PHE A 87 30.46 16.54 -40.78
N GLN A 88 31.71 17.00 -40.86
CA GLN A 88 32.17 17.85 -41.96
C GLN A 88 32.62 17.09 -43.20
N PHE A 89 33.24 15.91 -43.04
CA PHE A 89 33.86 15.19 -44.16
C PHE A 89 33.17 13.87 -44.50
N VAL A 90 32.58 13.18 -43.52
CA VAL A 90 31.88 11.89 -43.78
C VAL A 90 30.43 12.15 -44.16
N ALA A 91 29.66 12.92 -43.38
CA ALA A 91 28.23 13.11 -43.63
C ALA A 91 27.90 13.62 -45.06
N PRO A 92 28.64 14.59 -45.66
CA PRO A 92 28.41 15.00 -47.04
C PRO A 92 28.81 13.95 -48.08
N ALA A 93 29.77 13.06 -47.76
CA ALA A 93 30.23 12.01 -48.66
C ALA A 93 29.29 10.80 -48.73
N ILE A 94 28.56 10.47 -47.65
CA ILE A 94 27.51 9.44 -47.65
C ILE A 94 26.11 9.96 -48.00
N GLN A 95 25.88 11.29 -47.98
CA GLN A 95 24.58 11.88 -48.36
C GLN A 95 24.05 11.46 -49.75
N PRO A 96 24.88 11.38 -50.83
CA PRO A 96 24.44 10.87 -52.12
C PRO A 96 24.01 9.40 -52.09
N ALA A 97 24.71 8.57 -51.29
CA ALA A 97 24.38 7.15 -51.14
C ALA A 97 23.08 6.95 -50.32
N ILE A 98 22.88 7.74 -49.27
CA ILE A 98 21.63 7.73 -48.47
C ILE A 98 20.44 8.18 -49.32
N ASN A 99 20.60 9.26 -50.11
CA ASN A 99 19.55 9.73 -51.02
C ASN A 99 19.28 8.73 -52.15
N GLY A 100 20.31 8.05 -52.67
CA GLY A 100 20.16 6.96 -53.64
C GLY A 100 19.45 5.74 -53.05
N TYR A 101 19.70 5.40 -51.79
CA TYR A 101 19.04 4.28 -51.11
C TYR A 101 17.57 4.60 -50.79
N LEU A 102 17.26 5.77 -50.22
CA LEU A 102 15.88 6.21 -50.03
C LEU A 102 15.13 6.38 -51.36
N GLY A 103 15.79 6.92 -52.39
CA GLY A 103 15.21 7.07 -53.73
C GLY A 103 14.85 5.73 -54.37
N ASN A 104 15.69 4.70 -54.23
CA ASN A 104 15.42 3.36 -54.74
C ASN A 104 14.38 2.58 -53.90
N VAL A 105 14.26 2.86 -52.59
CA VAL A 105 13.26 2.22 -51.71
C VAL A 105 11.87 2.87 -51.84
N LEU A 106 11.79 4.17 -52.17
CA LEU A 106 10.54 4.92 -52.27
C LEU A 106 10.11 5.26 -53.71
N GLY A 107 10.91 4.89 -54.72
CA GLY A 107 10.85 5.51 -56.05
C GLY A 107 10.96 4.57 -57.24
N GLN A 108 10.25 3.42 -57.25
CA GLN A 108 9.92 2.74 -58.51
C GLN A 108 8.59 1.98 -58.47
N ASN A 109 7.53 2.64 -58.97
CA ASN A 109 6.57 2.06 -59.92
C ASN A 109 5.56 3.13 -60.37
N VAL A 110 5.92 3.88 -61.41
CA VAL A 110 4.93 4.55 -62.27
C VAL A 110 5.01 3.85 -63.62
N TYR A 111 4.00 3.03 -63.90
CA TYR A 111 3.65 2.69 -65.28
C TYR A 111 2.57 3.67 -65.74
N GLU A 112 2.85 4.44 -66.79
CA GLU A 112 1.78 5.12 -67.52
C GLU A 112 0.89 4.09 -68.19
N SER A 113 -0.40 4.10 -67.88
CA SER A 113 -1.45 3.66 -68.81
C SER A 113 -2.79 4.27 -68.43
N ASN A 114 -3.39 4.97 -69.40
CA ASN A 114 -4.65 5.68 -69.25
C ASN A 114 -5.83 4.74 -68.95
N LYS A 115 -6.52 4.93 -67.82
CA LYS A 115 -8.00 5.05 -67.74
C LYS A 115 -8.53 5.32 -66.32
N THR A 116 -9.20 6.47 -66.19
CA THR A 116 -10.38 6.75 -65.36
C THR A 116 -10.66 5.88 -64.12
N GLN A 117 -10.38 6.42 -62.92
CA GLN A 117 -11.36 6.54 -61.82
C GLN A 117 -10.83 7.47 -60.73
N ALA A 118 -11.70 8.26 -60.12
CA ALA A 118 -11.32 9.21 -59.07
C ALA A 118 -11.22 8.50 -57.71
N VAL A 119 -10.07 8.65 -57.04
CA VAL A 119 -9.90 8.26 -55.64
C VAL A 119 -9.48 9.49 -54.87
N ASP A 120 -10.37 9.93 -53.97
CA ASP A 120 -10.18 11.11 -53.14
C ASP A 120 -9.16 10.82 -52.03
N ASN A 121 -7.95 11.34 -52.19
CA ASN A 121 -6.84 11.09 -51.28
C ASN A 121 -6.71 12.22 -50.23
N THR A 122 -7.81 12.55 -49.55
CA THR A 122 -7.80 13.48 -48.41
C THR A 122 -7.03 12.89 -47.24
N ILE A 123 -5.80 13.35 -47.02
CA ILE A 123 -5.09 13.16 -45.75
C ILE A 123 -5.87 13.92 -44.67
N ARG A 124 -6.66 13.20 -43.87
CA ARG A 124 -7.33 13.76 -42.70
C ARG A 124 -6.30 14.12 -41.63
N ARG A 125 -5.83 15.36 -41.68
CA ARG A 125 -5.06 15.98 -40.60
C ARG A 125 -6.04 16.25 -39.44
N TYR A 126 -6.07 15.37 -38.46
CA TYR A 126 -6.80 15.62 -37.21
C TYR A 126 -6.06 16.72 -36.44
N GLU A 127 -6.53 17.96 -36.59
CA GLU A 127 -6.20 19.02 -35.68
C GLU A 127 -6.95 18.72 -34.37
N ILE A 128 -6.20 18.38 -33.32
CA ILE A 128 -6.78 18.23 -31.99
C ILE A 128 -7.12 19.63 -31.52
N GLU A 129 -8.39 20.02 -31.70
CA GLU A 129 -8.94 21.21 -31.06
C GLU A 129 -8.69 21.15 -29.55
N LYS A 130 -8.71 22.30 -28.87
CA LYS A 130 -8.50 22.38 -27.43
C LYS A 130 -9.73 21.82 -26.70
N VAL A 131 -9.84 20.50 -26.65
CA VAL A 131 -10.85 19.77 -25.89
C VAL A 131 -10.44 19.79 -24.42
N ASP A 132 -11.27 20.41 -23.58
CA ASP A 132 -11.10 20.33 -22.14
C ASP A 132 -11.30 18.87 -21.70
N SER A 133 -10.27 18.26 -21.12
CA SER A 133 -10.34 16.86 -20.68
C SER A 133 -11.36 16.75 -19.53
N PRO A 134 -12.32 15.81 -19.59
CA PRO A 134 -13.29 15.64 -18.51
C PRO A 134 -12.61 15.32 -17.17
N VAL A 135 -11.43 14.69 -17.21
CA VAL A 135 -10.61 14.40 -16.02
C VAL A 135 -10.16 15.69 -15.31
N ILE A 136 -9.93 16.80 -16.05
CA ILE A 136 -9.57 18.09 -15.44
C ILE A 136 -10.77 18.65 -14.66
N ALA A 137 -11.96 18.69 -15.28
CA ALA A 137 -13.17 19.17 -14.62
C ALA A 137 -13.53 18.33 -13.38
N ILE A 138 -13.43 17.00 -13.48
CA ILE A 138 -13.63 16.07 -12.35
C ILE A 138 -12.59 16.33 -11.23
N ALA A 139 -11.33 16.56 -11.59
CA ALA A 139 -10.29 16.86 -10.62
C ALA A 139 -10.51 18.21 -9.92
N GLU A 140 -10.88 19.26 -10.65
CA GLU A 140 -11.14 20.60 -10.09
C GLU A 140 -12.34 20.60 -9.13
N GLU A 141 -13.42 19.89 -9.48
CA GLU A 141 -14.62 19.76 -8.64
C GLU A 141 -14.35 18.93 -7.37
N VAL A 142 -13.67 17.78 -7.49
CA VAL A 142 -13.58 16.82 -6.37
C VAL A 142 -12.35 17.00 -5.49
N SER A 143 -11.22 17.47 -6.02
CA SER A 143 -9.98 17.64 -5.22
C SER A 143 -10.12 18.48 -3.95
N PRO A 144 -10.94 19.56 -3.89
CA PRO A 144 -11.22 20.28 -2.65
C PRO A 144 -11.76 19.40 -1.51
N SER A 145 -12.45 18.30 -1.85
CA SER A 145 -13.04 17.35 -0.92
C SER A 145 -12.08 16.22 -0.49
N ILE A 146 -10.88 16.13 -1.07
CA ILE A 146 -9.89 15.07 -0.80
C ILE A 146 -8.78 15.62 0.09
N VAL A 147 -8.54 14.98 1.24
CA VAL A 147 -7.61 15.46 2.28
C VAL A 147 -6.42 14.51 2.45
N GLY A 148 -5.28 15.05 2.90
CA GLY A 148 -4.16 14.24 3.38
C GLY A 148 -4.44 13.72 4.79
N VAL A 149 -4.08 12.46 5.06
CA VAL A 149 -4.13 11.87 6.41
C VAL A 149 -2.72 11.42 6.77
N ARG A 150 -2.21 11.87 7.90
CA ARG A 150 -0.93 11.43 8.46
C ARG A 150 -1.17 10.83 9.85
N THR A 151 -0.60 9.66 10.08
CA THR A 151 -0.42 9.12 11.43
C THR A 151 1.02 9.28 11.87
N THR A 152 1.21 9.67 13.12
CA THR A 152 2.52 9.91 13.72
C THR A 152 2.64 8.94 14.89
N THR A 153 3.32 7.80 14.73
CA THR A 153 3.48 6.79 15.80
C THR A 153 4.88 6.85 16.41
N THR A 154 4.93 6.80 17.74
CA THR A 154 6.15 6.96 18.53
C THR A 154 6.72 5.59 18.93
N ILE A 155 7.80 5.13 18.30
CA ILE A 155 8.48 3.87 18.61
C ILE A 155 9.70 4.15 19.49
N GLN A 156 9.73 3.56 20.69
CA GLN A 156 10.87 3.67 21.60
C GLN A 156 11.88 2.55 21.33
N ASN A 157 12.98 2.88 20.65
CA ASN A 157 14.04 1.93 20.33
C ASN A 157 15.18 2.05 21.35
N PHE A 158 15.54 0.95 22.02
CA PHE A 158 16.53 0.92 23.09
C PHE A 158 17.91 1.48 22.68
N PHE A 159 18.30 1.33 21.41
CA PHE A 159 19.60 1.77 20.91
C PHE A 159 19.62 3.15 20.25
N TYR A 160 18.47 3.64 19.77
CA TYR A 160 18.37 4.87 18.97
C TYR A 160 17.46 5.94 19.60
N GLY A 161 16.90 5.66 20.77
CA GLY A 161 15.93 6.54 21.43
C GLY A 161 14.55 6.48 20.79
N THR A 162 13.81 7.57 20.93
CA THR A 162 12.44 7.68 20.42
C THR A 162 12.45 8.06 18.94
N MET A 163 11.96 7.16 18.08
CA MET A 163 11.79 7.41 16.65
C MET A 163 10.32 7.54 16.30
N THR A 164 9.99 8.60 15.54
CA THR A 164 8.66 8.78 14.96
C THR A 164 8.62 8.12 13.59
N VAL A 165 7.65 7.23 13.37
CA VAL A 165 7.36 6.67 12.05
C VAL A 165 6.05 7.28 11.55
N PRO A 166 6.07 8.05 10.44
CA PRO A 166 4.85 8.53 9.81
C PRO A 166 4.20 7.43 8.95
N GLY A 167 2.90 7.23 9.10
CA GLY A 167 2.04 6.60 8.10
C GLY A 167 1.28 7.68 7.35
N GLU A 168 1.09 7.53 6.03
CA GLU A 168 0.44 8.55 5.20
C GLU A 168 -0.56 7.94 4.22
N GLY A 169 -1.65 8.68 3.98
CA GLY A 169 -2.73 8.29 3.08
C GLY A 169 -3.62 9.48 2.74
N SER A 170 -4.80 9.16 2.21
CA SER A 170 -5.83 10.12 1.83
C SER A 170 -7.10 9.92 2.65
N GLY A 171 -7.97 10.91 2.62
CA GLY A 171 -9.35 10.82 3.10
C GLY A 171 -10.28 11.64 2.23
N ILE A 172 -11.58 11.45 2.41
CA ILE A 172 -12.65 12.15 1.72
C ILE A 172 -13.48 12.89 2.76
N ILE A 173 -13.71 14.20 2.57
CA ILE A 173 -14.63 14.97 3.40
C ILE A 173 -16.05 14.46 3.10
N LEU A 174 -16.62 13.74 4.07
CA LEU A 174 -17.96 13.15 3.98
C LEU A 174 -19.04 14.16 4.38
N ARG A 175 -18.73 15.09 5.29
CA ARG A 175 -19.65 16.14 5.73
C ARG A 175 -18.92 17.46 5.94
N SER A 176 -19.62 18.56 5.68
CA SER A 176 -19.10 19.93 5.80
C SER A 176 -18.74 20.35 7.23
N ASP A 177 -19.15 19.60 8.25
CA ASP A 177 -18.82 19.76 9.67
C ASP A 177 -17.64 18.89 10.16
N GLY A 178 -16.81 18.39 9.22
CA GLY A 178 -15.49 17.85 9.53
C GLY A 178 -15.41 16.34 9.73
N TYR A 179 -16.39 15.57 9.24
CA TYR A 179 -16.28 14.11 9.17
C TYR A 179 -15.50 13.69 7.92
N ILE A 180 -14.45 12.89 8.11
CA ILE A 180 -13.54 12.41 7.07
C ILE A 180 -13.63 10.89 6.99
N LEU A 181 -13.90 10.34 5.80
CA LEU A 181 -13.82 8.92 5.51
C LEU A 181 -12.41 8.56 5.00
N THR A 182 -11.82 7.48 5.47
CA THR A 182 -10.52 6.95 5.02
C THR A 182 -10.49 5.42 5.18
N ASN A 183 -9.38 4.75 4.83
CA ASN A 183 -9.23 3.33 5.14
C ASN A 183 -8.80 3.09 6.59
N ASN A 184 -9.16 1.94 7.16
CA ASN A 184 -8.64 1.53 8.46
C ASN A 184 -7.11 1.37 8.42
N HIS A 185 -6.53 0.75 7.38
CA HIS A 185 -5.08 0.53 7.31
C HIS A 185 -4.24 1.82 7.30
N VAL A 186 -4.80 2.96 6.88
CA VAL A 186 -4.13 4.27 6.93
C VAL A 186 -3.92 4.74 8.39
N ILE A 187 -4.82 4.35 9.30
CA ILE A 187 -4.76 4.72 10.72
C ILE A 187 -4.34 3.58 11.65
N GLU A 188 -4.33 2.33 11.18
CA GLU A 188 -4.12 1.10 11.95
C GLU A 188 -2.83 1.12 12.78
N ALA A 189 -1.73 1.68 12.25
CA ALA A 189 -0.45 1.81 12.93
C ALA A 189 -0.43 2.82 14.11
N ALA A 190 -1.49 3.64 14.27
CA ALA A 190 -1.67 4.53 15.40
C ALA A 190 -2.61 3.97 16.48
N MET A 191 -3.26 2.82 16.24
CA MET A 191 -4.25 2.23 17.15
C MET A 191 -3.59 1.32 18.20
N ALA A 192 -4.08 1.36 19.43
CA ALA A 192 -3.50 0.61 20.56
C ALA A 192 -3.75 -0.92 20.48
N ASP A 193 -4.88 -1.31 19.89
CA ASP A 193 -5.34 -2.69 19.74
C ASP A 193 -6.27 -2.79 18.51
N ASN A 194 -6.96 -3.91 18.28
CA ASN A 194 -7.88 -4.11 17.14
C ASN A 194 -9.38 -3.96 17.47
N MET A 195 -9.72 -3.73 18.73
CA MET A 195 -11.10 -3.71 19.27
C MET A 195 -11.56 -2.30 19.66
N SER A 196 -10.64 -1.38 19.97
CA SER A 196 -10.93 -0.03 20.45
C SER A 196 -10.60 1.06 19.42
N ASN A 197 -11.12 2.27 19.68
CA ASN A 197 -10.77 3.51 18.98
C ASN A 197 -9.61 4.27 19.67
N THR A 198 -8.90 3.62 20.59
CA THR A 198 -7.81 4.23 21.39
C THR A 198 -6.51 4.30 20.59
N LEU A 199 -5.83 5.44 20.61
CA LEU A 199 -4.51 5.59 20.01
C LEU A 199 -3.41 5.00 20.92
N VAL A 200 -2.32 4.50 20.32
CA VAL A 200 -1.08 4.18 21.04
C VAL A 200 -0.61 5.42 21.80
N ARG A 201 -0.08 5.25 23.02
CA ARG A 201 0.38 6.38 23.86
C ARG A 201 1.44 7.21 23.13
N GLY A 202 1.11 8.45 22.80
CA GLY A 202 1.99 9.36 22.06
C GLY A 202 1.91 9.20 20.54
N ALA A 203 0.92 8.49 20.01
CA ALA A 203 0.53 8.57 18.61
C ALA A 203 -0.44 9.73 18.37
N LYS A 204 -0.51 10.21 17.11
CA LYS A 204 -1.43 11.25 16.65
C LYS A 204 -1.97 10.93 15.26
N ILE A 205 -3.14 11.47 14.93
CA ILE A 205 -3.71 11.50 13.58
C ILE A 205 -3.94 12.96 13.20
N GLU A 206 -3.44 13.35 12.03
CA GLU A 206 -3.47 14.71 11.50
C GLU A 206 -4.08 14.71 10.10
N VAL A 207 -4.97 15.68 9.83
CA VAL A 207 -5.64 15.85 8.54
C VAL A 207 -5.24 17.17 7.91
N PHE A 208 -4.85 17.11 6.65
CA PHE A 208 -4.34 18.22 5.86
C PHE A 208 -5.35 18.57 4.76
N LEU A 209 -5.98 19.74 4.87
CA LEU A 209 -6.91 20.21 3.84
C LEU A 209 -6.15 20.66 2.57
N PRO A 210 -6.74 20.54 1.37
CA PRO A 210 -6.20 21.12 0.15
C PRO A 210 -5.77 22.58 0.31
N GLY A 211 -4.58 22.90 -0.21
CA GLY A 211 -3.98 24.23 -0.11
C GLY A 211 -3.53 24.65 1.30
N LYS A 212 -3.62 23.79 2.32
CA LYS A 212 -3.30 24.10 3.73
C LYS A 212 -2.32 23.08 4.35
N LYS A 213 -1.22 22.80 3.64
CA LYS A 213 -0.23 21.77 4.05
C LYS A 213 0.49 22.10 5.37
N ASP A 214 0.65 23.38 5.70
CA ASP A 214 1.37 23.82 6.91
C ASP A 214 0.49 23.91 8.18
N THR A 215 -0.82 23.72 8.05
CA THR A 215 -1.77 23.84 9.17
C THR A 215 -2.68 22.60 9.25
N PRO A 216 -2.18 21.46 9.75
CA PRO A 216 -3.02 20.28 9.99
C PRO A 216 -4.07 20.52 11.07
N TYR A 217 -5.15 19.74 10.98
CA TYR A 217 -6.11 19.57 12.04
C TYR A 217 -5.84 18.24 12.76
N GLU A 218 -5.75 18.26 14.08
CA GLU A 218 -5.74 17.03 14.87
C GLU A 218 -7.11 16.34 14.75
N ALA A 219 -7.07 15.02 14.47
CA ALA A 219 -8.25 14.24 14.15
C ALA A 219 -8.53 13.18 15.22
N LYS A 220 -9.80 13.08 15.63
CA LYS A 220 -10.28 12.03 16.53
C LYS A 220 -10.84 10.88 15.71
N VAL A 221 -10.60 9.63 16.13
CA VAL A 221 -11.27 8.46 15.55
C VAL A 221 -12.72 8.47 16.03
N VAL A 222 -13.67 8.55 15.08
CA VAL A 222 -15.10 8.43 15.37
C VAL A 222 -15.49 6.96 15.49
N GLY A 223 -14.90 6.14 14.63
CA GLY A 223 -15.05 4.69 14.61
C GLY A 223 -14.29 4.12 13.42
N ARG A 224 -14.03 2.81 13.45
CA ARG A 224 -13.39 2.09 12.35
C ARG A 224 -13.92 0.68 12.23
N ASP A 225 -13.77 0.12 11.04
CA ASP A 225 -14.05 -1.27 10.76
C ASP A 225 -12.87 -1.94 10.04
N PRO A 226 -12.04 -2.71 10.77
CA PRO A 226 -10.88 -3.40 10.19
C PRO A 226 -11.22 -4.47 9.15
N LYS A 227 -12.49 -4.87 9.01
CA LYS A 227 -12.94 -5.96 8.12
C LYS A 227 -13.41 -5.46 6.75
N THR A 228 -14.00 -4.27 6.63
CA THR A 228 -14.19 -3.57 5.34
C THR A 228 -13.06 -2.60 5.02
N ASP A 229 -12.06 -2.49 5.89
CA ASP A 229 -10.92 -1.57 5.75
C ASP A 229 -11.35 -0.09 5.64
N LEU A 230 -12.27 0.34 6.52
CA LEU A 230 -12.80 1.71 6.55
C LEU A 230 -12.67 2.34 7.94
N ALA A 231 -12.49 3.66 7.99
CA ALA A 231 -12.50 4.43 9.22
C ALA A 231 -13.12 5.81 9.00
N VAL A 232 -13.76 6.34 10.04
CA VAL A 232 -14.26 7.72 10.08
C VAL A 232 -13.49 8.50 11.13
N LEU A 233 -12.97 9.66 10.73
CA LEU A 233 -12.30 10.63 11.58
C LEU A 233 -13.16 11.90 11.73
N LYS A 234 -12.95 12.66 12.81
CA LYS A 234 -13.55 13.98 13.03
C LYS A 234 -12.46 15.01 13.29
N ILE A 235 -12.52 16.12 12.56
CA ILE A 235 -11.72 17.33 12.79
C ILE A 235 -12.61 18.50 13.20
N GLU A 236 -12.04 19.46 13.93
CA GLU A 236 -12.75 20.68 14.35
C GLU A 236 -12.67 21.76 13.26
N ALA A 237 -13.39 21.53 12.17
CA ALA A 237 -13.58 22.46 11.06
C ALA A 237 -15.04 22.43 10.58
N THR A 238 -15.51 23.53 9.98
CA THR A 238 -16.88 23.66 9.43
C THR A 238 -16.86 24.39 8.08
N GLY A 239 -17.92 24.24 7.30
CA GLY A 239 -18.01 24.82 5.95
C GLY A 239 -17.07 24.15 4.94
N LEU A 240 -16.66 22.91 5.20
CA LEU A 240 -15.80 22.16 4.27
C LEU A 240 -16.58 21.73 3.02
N PRO A 241 -15.93 21.67 1.83
CA PRO A 241 -16.51 21.03 0.65
C PRO A 241 -16.64 19.53 0.93
N ALA A 242 -17.86 19.03 1.01
CA ALA A 242 -18.13 17.60 1.15
C ALA A 242 -18.29 16.97 -0.24
N ALA A 243 -17.72 15.78 -0.44
CA ALA A 243 -17.82 15.07 -1.70
C ALA A 243 -19.27 14.59 -1.95
N THR A 244 -19.72 14.70 -3.19
CA THR A 244 -20.94 14.03 -3.65
C THR A 244 -20.65 12.56 -3.91
N PHE A 245 -21.47 11.65 -3.39
CA PHE A 245 -21.33 10.21 -3.63
C PHE A 245 -22.35 9.74 -4.67
N GLY A 246 -21.92 8.83 -5.54
CA GLY A 246 -22.75 8.20 -6.57
C GLY A 246 -23.10 6.77 -6.19
N ASP A 247 -24.06 6.18 -6.90
CA ASP A 247 -24.48 4.80 -6.70
C ASP A 247 -23.44 3.82 -7.29
N SER A 248 -22.80 3.01 -6.45
CA SER A 248 -21.82 2.01 -6.91
C SER A 248 -22.45 0.77 -7.54
N ASP A 249 -23.75 0.52 -7.30
CA ASP A 249 -24.44 -0.68 -7.78
C ASP A 249 -24.98 -0.50 -9.22
N GLU A 250 -25.08 0.76 -9.70
CA GLU A 250 -25.39 1.09 -11.09
C GLU A 250 -24.18 1.03 -12.05
N LEU A 251 -22.95 0.88 -11.51
CA LEU A 251 -21.71 0.90 -12.30
C LEU A 251 -21.65 -0.20 -13.37
N ARG A 252 -20.95 0.10 -14.46
CA ARG A 252 -20.67 -0.87 -15.53
C ARG A 252 -19.19 -0.86 -15.93
N PRO A 253 -18.61 -2.03 -16.29
CA PRO A 253 -17.28 -2.06 -16.87
C PRO A 253 -17.17 -1.21 -18.14
N GLY A 254 -16.08 -0.46 -18.27
CA GLY A 254 -15.82 0.50 -19.34
C GLY A 254 -16.20 1.96 -19.02
N GLU A 255 -16.87 2.23 -17.91
CA GLU A 255 -17.11 3.61 -17.45
C GLU A 255 -15.81 4.30 -17.01
N LEU A 256 -15.70 5.61 -17.24
CA LEU A 256 -14.57 6.43 -16.83
C LEU A 256 -14.41 6.40 -15.30
N ALA A 257 -13.21 6.06 -14.85
CA ALA A 257 -12.84 6.02 -13.44
C ALA A 257 -11.64 6.95 -13.21
N VAL A 258 -11.79 7.95 -12.35
CA VAL A 258 -10.74 8.90 -11.97
C VAL A 258 -10.41 8.69 -10.50
N ALA A 259 -9.18 8.30 -10.20
CA ALA A 259 -8.71 8.14 -8.83
C ALA A 259 -7.97 9.41 -8.37
N ILE A 260 -8.37 9.95 -7.23
CA ILE A 260 -7.83 11.20 -6.65
C ILE A 260 -7.33 10.91 -5.24
N GLY A 261 -6.10 11.35 -4.95
CA GLY A 261 -5.45 11.13 -3.66
C GLY A 261 -4.08 11.79 -3.55
N ASN A 262 -3.27 11.31 -2.60
CA ASN A 262 -2.01 11.91 -2.19
C ASN A 262 -0.85 10.87 -2.22
N PRO A 263 -0.50 10.33 -3.40
CA PRO A 263 0.44 9.21 -3.56
C PRO A 263 1.84 9.53 -3.03
N GLY A 264 2.36 8.74 -2.10
CA GLY A 264 3.70 8.95 -1.55
C GLY A 264 3.82 10.14 -0.60
N GLY A 265 2.71 10.69 -0.12
CA GLY A 265 2.68 11.63 1.01
C GLY A 265 2.13 13.01 0.70
N LEU A 266 2.25 13.91 1.68
CA LEU A 266 1.70 15.27 1.58
C LEU A 266 2.27 16.09 0.41
N ASP A 267 3.48 15.78 -0.05
CA ASP A 267 4.11 16.49 -1.17
C ASP A 267 3.29 16.34 -2.46
N PHE A 268 2.71 15.16 -2.68
CA PHE A 268 1.95 14.79 -3.89
C PHE A 268 0.43 14.95 -3.75
N MET A 269 -0.04 15.76 -2.79
CA MET A 269 -1.48 15.97 -2.58
C MET A 269 -2.19 16.45 -3.85
N GLY A 270 -3.37 15.87 -4.10
CA GLY A 270 -4.19 16.18 -5.28
C GLY A 270 -3.68 15.54 -6.57
N SER A 271 -2.95 14.42 -6.49
CA SER A 271 -2.60 13.65 -7.69
C SER A 271 -3.82 12.93 -8.24
N VAL A 272 -3.89 12.87 -9.56
CA VAL A 272 -5.01 12.31 -10.32
C VAL A 272 -4.49 11.24 -11.26
N THR A 273 -5.10 10.07 -11.23
CA THR A 273 -4.92 9.02 -12.25
C THR A 273 -6.29 8.71 -12.86
N ALA A 274 -6.32 8.27 -14.11
CA ALA A 274 -7.55 7.99 -14.83
C ALA A 274 -7.44 6.69 -15.62
N GLY A 275 -8.57 6.02 -15.76
CA GLY A 275 -8.74 4.75 -16.44
C GLY A 275 -10.24 4.44 -16.56
N VAL A 276 -10.59 3.17 -16.52
CA VAL A 276 -11.97 2.69 -16.55
C VAL A 276 -12.27 1.70 -15.43
N ILE A 277 -13.54 1.51 -15.14
CA ILE A 277 -14.02 0.36 -14.37
C ILE A 277 -13.71 -0.91 -15.17
N SER A 278 -12.77 -1.73 -14.69
CA SER A 278 -12.34 -2.97 -15.34
C SER A 278 -13.10 -4.21 -14.82
N GLY A 279 -13.79 -4.08 -13.69
CA GLY A 279 -14.59 -5.15 -13.10
C GLY A 279 -15.30 -4.72 -11.83
N LEU A 280 -16.33 -5.48 -11.46
CA LEU A 280 -17.15 -5.24 -10.27
C LEU A 280 -17.20 -6.52 -9.44
N ASN A 281 -17.56 -6.38 -8.16
CA ASN A 281 -17.77 -7.50 -7.23
C ASN A 281 -16.58 -8.49 -7.18
N ARG A 282 -15.35 -7.97 -7.26
CA ARG A 282 -14.14 -8.78 -7.14
C ARG A 282 -13.92 -9.16 -5.69
N SER A 283 -14.11 -10.43 -5.36
CA SER A 283 -13.68 -11.00 -4.07
C SER A 283 -12.16 -11.15 -4.07
N ILE A 284 -11.45 -10.20 -3.45
CA ILE A 284 -9.98 -10.23 -3.34
C ILE A 284 -9.58 -10.52 -1.90
N LYS A 285 -8.59 -11.40 -1.74
CA LYS A 285 -7.96 -11.69 -0.46
C LYS A 285 -6.77 -10.73 -0.24
N THR A 286 -6.81 -9.96 0.85
CA THR A 286 -5.72 -9.06 1.28
C THR A 286 -4.55 -9.85 1.88
N GLU A 287 -3.40 -9.19 2.05
CA GLU A 287 -2.20 -9.81 2.67
C GLU A 287 -2.44 -10.32 4.10
N ASP A 288 -3.29 -9.63 4.88
CA ASP A 288 -3.69 -10.02 6.24
C ASP A 288 -4.84 -11.04 6.28
N GLY A 289 -5.25 -11.57 5.14
CA GLY A 289 -6.14 -12.73 5.04
C GLY A 289 -7.61 -12.41 4.72
N LYS A 290 -8.03 -11.17 4.94
CA LYS A 290 -9.42 -10.71 4.81
C LYS A 290 -9.87 -10.78 3.35
N VAL A 291 -11.15 -11.09 3.14
CA VAL A 291 -11.77 -11.07 1.79
C VAL A 291 -12.62 -9.81 1.68
N LEU A 292 -12.27 -8.95 0.73
CA LEU A 292 -13.02 -7.73 0.39
C LEU A 292 -13.73 -7.93 -0.95
N THR A 293 -14.93 -7.37 -1.10
CA THR A 293 -15.65 -7.31 -2.38
C THR A 293 -15.50 -5.91 -2.95
N LEU A 294 -14.83 -5.79 -4.10
CA LEU A 294 -14.28 -4.52 -4.59
C LEU A 294 -14.62 -4.23 -6.06
N ILE A 295 -14.59 -2.94 -6.37
CA ILE A 295 -14.47 -2.41 -7.73
C ILE A 295 -13.02 -2.62 -8.18
N GLN A 296 -12.82 -3.03 -9.42
CA GLN A 296 -11.53 -3.10 -10.10
C GLN A 296 -11.45 -2.01 -11.16
N THR A 297 -10.31 -1.34 -11.26
CA THR A 297 -10.00 -0.32 -12.28
C THR A 297 -8.57 -0.51 -12.81
N ASP A 298 -8.27 0.05 -13.98
CA ASP A 298 -6.90 0.23 -14.48
C ASP A 298 -6.34 1.65 -14.22
N ALA A 299 -7.14 2.54 -13.60
CA ALA A 299 -6.63 3.77 -13.02
C ALA A 299 -5.62 3.42 -11.93
N ALA A 300 -4.40 3.95 -12.02
CA ALA A 300 -3.31 3.55 -11.14
C ALA A 300 -3.57 3.93 -9.66
N ILE A 301 -3.67 2.92 -8.79
CA ILE A 301 -3.84 3.06 -7.34
C ILE A 301 -2.51 2.75 -6.65
N ASN A 302 -1.83 3.79 -6.17
CA ASN A 302 -0.50 3.70 -5.55
C ASN A 302 -0.55 4.01 -4.05
N PRO A 303 0.47 3.63 -3.25
CA PRO A 303 0.60 4.04 -1.86
C PRO A 303 0.40 5.54 -1.68
N GLY A 304 -0.47 5.96 -0.75
CA GLY A 304 -0.91 7.34 -0.57
C GLY A 304 -2.24 7.69 -1.25
N ASN A 305 -2.67 6.97 -2.29
CA ASN A 305 -4.03 7.08 -2.85
C ASN A 305 -5.08 6.43 -1.92
N SER A 306 -4.67 5.48 -1.06
CA SER A 306 -5.53 4.80 -0.09
C SER A 306 -6.37 5.78 0.72
N GLY A 307 -7.67 5.50 0.84
CA GLY A 307 -8.65 6.34 1.52
C GLY A 307 -9.13 7.54 0.70
N GLY A 308 -8.52 7.80 -0.46
CA GLY A 308 -8.97 8.77 -1.45
C GLY A 308 -10.08 8.22 -2.34
N ALA A 309 -10.61 9.07 -3.22
CA ALA A 309 -11.79 8.73 -4.01
C ALA A 309 -11.46 8.04 -5.33
N LEU A 310 -12.29 7.07 -5.71
CA LEU A 310 -12.55 6.69 -7.09
C LEU A 310 -13.83 7.40 -7.54
N VAL A 311 -13.78 8.11 -8.66
CA VAL A 311 -14.78 9.09 -9.10
C VAL A 311 -15.26 8.77 -10.51
N ASN A 312 -16.56 8.92 -10.76
CA ASN A 312 -17.16 8.72 -12.09
C ASN A 312 -17.09 9.98 -12.98
N SER A 313 -17.63 9.88 -14.20
CA SER A 313 -17.65 10.98 -15.18
C SER A 313 -18.45 12.23 -14.76
N LYS A 314 -19.24 12.17 -13.69
CA LYS A 314 -20.04 13.31 -13.18
C LYS A 314 -19.39 14.02 -11.99
N GLY A 315 -18.24 13.55 -11.51
CA GLY A 315 -17.63 14.04 -10.26
C GLY A 315 -18.19 13.39 -8.99
N GLU A 316 -18.94 12.29 -9.10
CA GLU A 316 -19.49 11.56 -7.95
C GLU A 316 -18.50 10.49 -7.47
N VAL A 317 -18.26 10.39 -6.16
CA VAL A 317 -17.46 9.33 -5.54
C VAL A 317 -18.21 8.01 -5.61
N ILE A 318 -17.63 7.05 -6.34
CA ILE A 318 -18.16 5.69 -6.57
C ILE A 318 -17.38 4.62 -5.82
N GLY A 319 -16.24 4.97 -5.22
CA GLY A 319 -15.52 4.08 -4.32
C GLY A 319 -14.37 4.73 -3.56
N ILE A 320 -13.82 3.97 -2.60
CA ILE A 320 -12.69 4.37 -1.75
C ILE A 320 -11.47 3.56 -2.16
N ASN A 321 -10.44 4.19 -2.72
CA ASN A 321 -9.21 3.55 -3.19
C ASN A 321 -8.54 2.75 -2.06
N THR A 322 -8.07 1.53 -2.32
CA THR A 322 -7.29 0.74 -1.32
C THR A 322 -6.13 -0.01 -1.97
N ILE A 323 -4.94 0.10 -1.37
CA ILE A 323 -3.70 -0.53 -1.85
C ILE A 323 -3.42 -1.92 -1.25
N LYS A 324 -4.27 -2.41 -0.32
CA LYS A 324 -4.00 -3.59 0.54
C LYS A 324 -3.97 -4.95 -0.20
N ILE A 325 -3.84 -4.88 -1.52
CA ILE A 325 -4.04 -5.92 -2.53
C ILE A 325 -2.88 -5.94 -3.56
N ALA A 326 -1.88 -5.06 -3.42
CA ALA A 326 -0.69 -4.96 -4.29
C ALA A 326 0.29 -6.15 -4.19
N ALA A 327 -0.22 -7.37 -3.99
CA ALA A 327 0.50 -8.62 -3.97
C ALA A 327 0.82 -9.13 -5.40
N SER A 328 1.77 -10.06 -5.48
CA SER A 328 2.17 -10.73 -6.73
C SER A 328 0.97 -11.35 -7.46
N GLY A 329 0.73 -10.92 -8.70
CA GLY A 329 -0.39 -11.35 -9.54
C GLY A 329 -1.40 -10.25 -9.91
N TYR A 330 -1.33 -9.06 -9.29
CA TYR A 330 -2.25 -7.93 -9.55
C TYR A 330 -1.54 -6.69 -10.14
N GLU A 331 -0.40 -6.87 -10.80
CA GLU A 331 0.35 -5.77 -11.43
C GLU A 331 -0.50 -5.05 -12.48
N GLY A 332 -0.57 -3.71 -12.39
CA GLY A 332 -1.41 -2.87 -13.25
C GLY A 332 -2.90 -2.85 -12.89
N LEU A 333 -3.33 -3.43 -11.76
CA LEU A 333 -4.73 -3.41 -11.30
C LEU A 333 -4.91 -2.52 -10.07
N GLY A 334 -5.86 -1.59 -10.16
CA GLY A 334 -6.35 -0.78 -9.05
C GLY A 334 -7.64 -1.35 -8.44
N PHE A 335 -7.85 -1.11 -7.15
CA PHE A 335 -9.05 -1.55 -6.44
C PHE A 335 -9.64 -0.47 -5.53
N ALA A 336 -10.97 -0.47 -5.40
CA ALA A 336 -11.70 0.43 -4.53
C ALA A 336 -12.90 -0.25 -3.85
N ILE A 337 -13.19 0.16 -2.61
CA ILE A 337 -14.37 -0.27 -1.84
C ILE A 337 -15.58 0.48 -2.40
N PRO A 338 -16.70 -0.18 -2.76
CA PRO A 338 -17.88 0.48 -3.35
C PRO A 338 -18.45 1.61 -2.48
N SER A 339 -18.90 2.71 -3.09
CA SER A 339 -19.45 3.88 -2.37
C SER A 339 -20.65 3.51 -1.48
N ASN A 340 -21.58 2.68 -1.94
CA ASN A 340 -22.76 2.30 -1.16
C ASN A 340 -22.34 1.57 0.13
N THR A 341 -21.44 0.59 0.01
CA THR A 341 -20.84 -0.10 1.16
C THR A 341 -20.11 0.89 2.08
N ALA A 342 -19.37 1.83 1.51
CA ALA A 342 -18.60 2.78 2.30
C ALA A 342 -19.48 3.77 3.07
N LEU A 343 -20.59 4.22 2.49
CA LEU A 343 -21.58 5.09 3.15
C LEU A 343 -22.33 4.37 4.27
N ASP A 344 -22.79 3.14 4.05
CA ASP A 344 -23.47 2.35 5.09
C ASP A 344 -22.58 2.14 6.32
N ILE A 345 -21.31 1.78 6.09
CA ILE A 345 -20.31 1.63 7.14
C ILE A 345 -20.03 2.97 7.81
N ALA A 346 -19.79 4.04 7.05
CA ALA A 346 -19.48 5.36 7.60
C ALA A 346 -20.63 5.92 8.45
N ASN A 347 -21.88 5.80 7.99
CA ASN A 347 -23.07 6.21 8.73
C ASN A 347 -23.19 5.45 10.05
N SER A 348 -23.02 4.12 10.02
CA SER A 348 -23.04 3.31 11.24
C SER A 348 -21.92 3.69 12.22
N LEU A 349 -20.70 3.96 11.74
CA LEU A 349 -19.59 4.41 12.58
C LEU A 349 -19.85 5.81 13.17
N ILE A 350 -20.51 6.71 12.43
CA ILE A 350 -20.87 8.04 12.92
C ILE A 350 -21.92 7.95 14.04
N GLU A 351 -23.00 7.20 13.81
CA GLU A 351 -24.15 7.08 14.71
C GLU A 351 -23.84 6.23 15.94
N TYR A 352 -23.26 5.04 15.76
CA TYR A 352 -23.11 4.01 16.81
C TYR A 352 -21.66 3.75 17.25
N LYS A 353 -20.66 4.44 16.70
CA LYS A 353 -19.20 4.20 16.91
C LYS A 353 -18.68 2.83 16.44
N ARG A 354 -19.56 2.03 15.85
CA ARG A 354 -19.37 0.62 15.44
C ARG A 354 -20.22 0.31 14.20
N VAL A 355 -19.99 -0.85 13.58
CA VAL A 355 -20.87 -1.34 12.52
C VAL A 355 -22.01 -2.17 13.12
N LYS A 356 -23.25 -1.72 12.94
CA LYS A 356 -24.47 -2.37 13.41
C LYS A 356 -24.64 -3.77 12.83
N GLY A 357 -25.23 -4.70 13.59
CA GLY A 357 -25.41 -6.09 13.15
C GLY A 357 -24.13 -6.94 13.12
N ARG A 358 -22.95 -6.38 13.41
CA ARG A 358 -21.71 -7.17 13.46
C ARG A 358 -21.56 -7.91 14.77
N LEU A 359 -21.45 -9.22 14.63
CA LEU A 359 -21.21 -10.12 15.75
C LEU A 359 -19.81 -9.96 16.31
N TYR A 360 -19.74 -9.95 17.63
CA TYR A 360 -18.56 -9.62 18.40
C TYR A 360 -18.36 -10.61 19.54
N LEU A 361 -17.14 -11.09 19.69
CA LEU A 361 -16.76 -12.04 20.75
C LEU A 361 -16.05 -11.34 21.93
N GLY A 362 -15.43 -10.17 21.69
CA GLY A 362 -14.54 -9.49 22.64
C GLY A 362 -13.23 -10.23 22.88
N ILE A 363 -12.56 -10.64 21.80
CA ILE A 363 -11.22 -11.25 21.85
C ILE A 363 -10.28 -10.59 20.84
N SER A 364 -9.04 -10.35 21.27
CA SER A 364 -7.90 -10.13 20.37
C SER A 364 -7.12 -11.43 20.25
N ILE A 365 -6.66 -11.75 19.04
CA ILE A 365 -5.80 -12.91 18.77
C ILE A 365 -4.36 -12.50 18.43
N ASN A 366 -3.39 -13.39 18.63
CA ASN A 366 -2.02 -13.17 18.21
C ASN A 366 -1.87 -13.45 16.69
N PRO A 367 -1.59 -12.46 15.82
CA PRO A 367 -1.43 -12.69 14.39
C PRO A 367 -0.19 -13.53 14.05
N ASN A 368 0.80 -13.60 14.94
CA ASN A 368 2.01 -14.41 14.76
C ASN A 368 1.84 -15.88 15.19
N TYR A 369 0.71 -16.22 15.81
CA TYR A 369 0.42 -17.60 16.20
C TYR A 369 -0.16 -18.37 15.00
N ASN A 370 0.56 -19.38 14.54
CA ASN A 370 0.22 -20.19 13.38
C ASN A 370 0.60 -21.66 13.58
N GLU A 371 0.26 -22.52 12.62
CA GLU A 371 0.52 -23.97 12.69
C GLU A 371 2.02 -24.32 12.88
N VAL A 372 2.95 -23.53 12.33
CA VAL A 372 4.40 -23.73 12.50
C VAL A 372 4.82 -23.40 13.93
N PHE A 373 4.31 -22.30 14.49
CA PHE A 373 4.54 -21.92 15.88
C PHE A 373 3.95 -22.97 16.83
N ALA A 374 2.69 -23.36 16.63
CA ALA A 374 1.99 -24.36 17.44
C ALA A 374 2.78 -25.67 17.50
N LYS A 375 3.20 -26.21 16.34
CA LYS A 375 4.05 -27.41 16.25
C LYS A 375 5.40 -27.25 16.97
N ARG A 376 6.08 -26.12 16.81
CA ARG A 376 7.40 -25.86 17.44
C ARG A 376 7.33 -25.90 18.97
N TYR A 377 6.25 -25.42 19.56
CA TYR A 377 6.06 -25.36 21.02
C TYR A 377 5.19 -26.49 21.57
N ASN A 378 4.84 -27.49 20.74
CA ASN A 378 3.96 -28.61 21.09
C ASN A 378 2.60 -28.14 21.68
N LEU A 379 2.03 -27.10 21.07
CA LEU A 379 0.70 -26.55 21.33
C LEU A 379 -0.27 -26.97 20.21
N PRO A 380 -1.59 -27.02 20.46
CA PRO A 380 -2.57 -27.35 19.42
C PRO A 380 -2.70 -26.22 18.40
N VAL A 381 -2.97 -26.57 17.14
CA VAL A 381 -3.32 -25.58 16.11
C VAL A 381 -4.66 -24.93 16.47
N GLY A 382 -4.71 -23.60 16.39
CA GLY A 382 -5.85 -22.80 16.83
C GLY A 382 -5.52 -21.31 16.81
N LEU A 383 -6.36 -20.51 17.47
CA LEU A 383 -6.20 -19.05 17.59
C LEU A 383 -5.84 -18.68 19.04
N LEU A 384 -4.60 -18.25 19.27
CA LEU A 384 -4.13 -17.79 20.58
C LEU A 384 -4.76 -16.45 20.94
N VAL A 385 -5.55 -16.42 22.02
CA VAL A 385 -6.19 -15.23 22.58
C VAL A 385 -5.16 -14.44 23.40
N VAL A 386 -4.95 -13.17 23.06
CA VAL A 386 -4.02 -12.25 23.76
C VAL A 386 -4.74 -11.18 24.59
N GLN A 387 -6.06 -11.06 24.42
CA GLN A 387 -6.89 -10.18 25.23
C GLN A 387 -8.32 -10.69 25.18
N VAL A 388 -9.03 -10.61 26.31
CA VAL A 388 -10.48 -10.79 26.38
C VAL A 388 -11.06 -9.49 26.94
N GLU A 389 -11.98 -8.86 26.22
CA GLU A 389 -12.62 -7.63 26.68
C GLU A 389 -13.55 -7.92 27.88
N PRO A 390 -13.46 -7.16 28.99
CA PRO A 390 -14.36 -7.33 30.13
C PRO A 390 -15.83 -7.24 29.72
N MET A 391 -16.68 -8.08 30.32
CA MET A 391 -18.14 -8.14 30.05
C MET A 391 -18.54 -8.58 28.63
N SER A 392 -17.59 -8.87 27.73
CA SER A 392 -17.88 -9.45 26.41
C SER A 392 -18.48 -10.86 26.49
N ALA A 393 -19.02 -11.35 25.37
CA ALA A 393 -19.54 -12.72 25.24
C ALA A 393 -18.48 -13.79 25.59
N ALA A 394 -17.22 -13.62 25.16
CA ALA A 394 -16.12 -14.53 25.53
C ALA A 394 -15.76 -14.45 27.02
N TYR A 395 -15.76 -13.25 27.62
CA TYR A 395 -15.52 -13.06 29.05
C TYR A 395 -16.60 -13.74 29.89
N LYS A 396 -17.87 -13.49 29.57
CA LYS A 396 -19.04 -14.11 30.22
C LYS A 396 -18.99 -15.64 30.15
N ALA A 397 -18.52 -16.19 29.03
CA ALA A 397 -18.39 -17.62 28.82
C ALA A 397 -17.20 -18.26 29.57
N GLY A 398 -16.21 -17.47 30.01
CA GLY A 398 -15.05 -17.96 30.76
C GLY A 398 -13.79 -18.25 29.92
N ILE A 399 -13.73 -17.73 28.69
CA ILE A 399 -12.50 -17.65 27.89
C ILE A 399 -11.55 -16.64 28.55
N ARG A 400 -10.25 -16.90 28.46
CA ARG A 400 -9.18 -16.14 29.11
C ARG A 400 -8.06 -15.81 28.14
N GLU A 401 -7.24 -14.84 28.52
CA GLU A 401 -5.93 -14.63 27.91
C GLU A 401 -5.10 -15.91 27.95
N ASN A 402 -4.36 -16.19 26.89
CA ASN A 402 -3.56 -17.40 26.65
C ASN A 402 -4.36 -18.70 26.45
N ASP A 403 -5.70 -18.64 26.32
CA ASP A 403 -6.46 -19.72 25.71
C ASP A 403 -6.20 -19.80 24.20
N ILE A 404 -6.16 -21.00 23.64
CA ILE A 404 -6.05 -21.26 22.20
C ILE A 404 -7.39 -21.82 21.72
N ILE A 405 -8.13 -21.08 20.90
CA ILE A 405 -9.40 -21.54 20.31
C ILE A 405 -9.08 -22.59 19.26
N THR A 406 -9.42 -23.86 19.53
CA THR A 406 -9.17 -25.01 18.64
C THR A 406 -10.37 -25.28 17.73
N LYS A 407 -11.60 -25.01 18.19
CA LYS A 407 -12.82 -25.09 17.37
C LYS A 407 -13.78 -23.95 17.66
N PHE A 408 -14.49 -23.53 16.63
CA PHE A 408 -15.63 -22.62 16.73
C PHE A 408 -16.80 -23.23 15.95
N ASN A 409 -17.96 -23.36 16.60
CA ASN A 409 -19.14 -24.02 16.07
C ASN A 409 -18.84 -25.38 15.41
N LYS A 410 -18.14 -26.25 16.16
CA LYS A 410 -17.69 -27.61 15.77
C LYS A 410 -16.67 -27.69 14.62
N LYS A 411 -16.34 -26.58 13.94
CA LYS A 411 -15.28 -26.53 12.92
C LYS A 411 -13.93 -26.21 13.57
N SER A 412 -12.89 -26.96 13.23
CA SER A 412 -11.52 -26.64 13.65
C SER A 412 -11.06 -25.30 13.08
N MET A 413 -10.46 -24.46 13.93
CA MET A 413 -9.93 -23.15 13.56
C MET A 413 -8.42 -23.23 13.35
N LYS A 414 -7.93 -22.63 12.27
CA LYS A 414 -6.49 -22.47 11.97
C LYS A 414 -6.09 -21.03 11.71
N THR A 415 -7.00 -20.22 11.15
CA THR A 415 -6.77 -18.80 10.87
C THR A 415 -7.92 -17.94 11.38
N PHE A 416 -7.67 -16.65 11.56
CA PHE A 416 -8.70 -15.71 11.96
C PHE A 416 -9.80 -15.56 10.90
N ASP A 417 -9.43 -15.63 9.61
CA ASP A 417 -10.37 -15.65 8.49
C ASP A 417 -11.41 -16.78 8.61
N GLU A 418 -11.00 -17.95 9.09
CA GLU A 418 -11.91 -19.08 9.29
C GLU A 418 -12.91 -18.80 10.43
N LEU A 419 -12.49 -18.11 11.49
CA LEU A 419 -13.36 -17.68 12.58
C LEU A 419 -14.36 -16.61 12.11
N GLU A 420 -13.90 -15.58 11.41
CA GLU A 420 -14.77 -14.55 10.83
C GLU A 420 -15.75 -15.15 9.82
N ALA A 421 -15.29 -16.05 8.94
CA ALA A 421 -16.15 -16.69 7.94
C ALA A 421 -17.19 -17.65 8.53
N GLU A 422 -16.93 -18.29 9.68
CA GLU A 422 -17.99 -19.02 10.41
C GLU A 422 -18.90 -18.07 11.19
N LYS A 423 -18.36 -17.00 11.78
CA LYS A 423 -19.13 -15.98 12.49
C LYS A 423 -20.14 -15.28 11.58
N ASP A 424 -19.78 -15.02 10.33
CA ASP A 424 -20.64 -14.37 9.33
C ASP A 424 -21.87 -15.19 8.91
N LYS A 425 -21.94 -16.47 9.29
CA LYS A 425 -23.11 -17.34 9.05
C LYS A 425 -24.15 -17.27 10.18
N LEU A 426 -23.81 -16.63 11.28
CA LEU A 426 -24.60 -16.57 12.51
C LEU A 426 -25.39 -15.26 12.60
N LYS A 427 -26.23 -15.17 13.63
CA LYS A 427 -27.02 -13.99 13.99
C LYS A 427 -26.87 -13.65 15.46
N VAL A 428 -27.29 -12.43 15.82
CA VAL A 428 -27.34 -11.99 17.22
C VAL A 428 -28.31 -12.89 17.98
N GLY A 429 -27.87 -13.42 19.11
CA GLY A 429 -28.62 -14.39 19.93
C GLY A 429 -28.38 -15.86 19.58
N ASP A 430 -27.68 -16.19 18.50
CA ASP A 430 -27.28 -17.58 18.23
C ASP A 430 -26.31 -18.07 19.31
N VAL A 431 -26.44 -19.32 19.74
CA VAL A 431 -25.53 -19.94 20.70
C VAL A 431 -24.57 -20.89 19.98
N VAL A 432 -23.28 -20.66 20.14
CA VAL A 432 -22.21 -21.47 19.53
C VAL A 432 -21.31 -22.13 20.55
N GLU A 433 -20.92 -23.36 20.22
CA GLU A 433 -19.94 -24.14 20.97
C GLU A 433 -18.52 -23.74 20.55
N VAL A 434 -17.71 -23.30 21.51
CA VAL A 434 -16.31 -22.92 21.32
C VAL A 434 -15.41 -23.82 22.17
N GLU A 435 -14.49 -24.50 21.50
CA GLU A 435 -13.49 -25.36 22.15
C GLU A 435 -12.19 -24.57 22.28
N VAL A 436 -11.65 -24.51 23.50
CA VAL A 436 -10.37 -23.85 23.78
C VAL A 436 -9.43 -24.77 24.55
N TYR A 437 -8.15 -24.77 24.18
CA TYR A 437 -7.08 -25.36 24.99
C TYR A 437 -6.45 -24.29 25.86
N ARG A 438 -6.27 -24.59 27.15
CA ARG A 438 -5.70 -23.68 28.15
C ARG A 438 -4.34 -24.21 28.59
N ASP A 439 -3.26 -23.50 28.24
CA ASP A 439 -1.91 -24.05 28.47
C ASP A 439 -1.50 -24.11 29.96
N SER A 440 -2.07 -23.23 30.80
CA SER A 440 -1.76 -23.18 32.23
C SER A 440 -2.07 -24.47 33.01
N ASP A 441 -3.05 -25.25 32.54
CA ASP A 441 -3.42 -26.56 33.11
C ASP A 441 -3.42 -27.71 32.08
N LYS A 442 -3.08 -27.39 30.82
CA LYS A 442 -3.01 -28.30 29.66
C LYS A 442 -4.31 -29.04 29.37
N LYS A 443 -5.46 -28.39 29.61
CA LYS A 443 -6.79 -28.97 29.37
C LYS A 443 -7.54 -28.27 28.25
N THR A 444 -8.45 -29.01 27.65
CA THR A 444 -9.45 -28.49 26.73
C THR A 444 -10.74 -28.20 27.50
N TYR A 445 -11.32 -27.03 27.23
CA TYR A 445 -12.60 -26.57 27.76
C TYR A 445 -13.56 -26.33 26.60
N THR A 446 -14.85 -26.52 26.84
CA THR A 446 -15.92 -26.27 25.88
C THR A 446 -16.90 -25.29 26.50
N PHE A 447 -17.10 -24.16 25.81
CA PHE A 447 -17.93 -23.06 26.27
C PHE A 447 -19.05 -22.79 25.27
N ASN A 448 -20.25 -22.52 25.78
CA ASN A 448 -21.35 -22.01 24.95
C ASN A 448 -21.34 -20.49 25.01
N ILE A 449 -21.13 -19.84 23.87
CA ILE A 449 -21.14 -18.39 23.72
C ILE A 449 -22.44 -17.99 23.02
N THR A 450 -23.17 -17.03 23.60
CA THR A 450 -24.26 -16.36 22.88
C THR A 450 -23.66 -15.22 22.06
N MET A 451 -23.93 -15.18 20.76
CA MET A 451 -23.40 -14.15 19.86
C MET A 451 -24.07 -12.81 20.14
N GLU A 452 -23.28 -11.82 20.56
CA GLU A 452 -23.73 -10.46 20.82
C GLU A 452 -23.30 -9.54 19.66
N GLU A 453 -23.98 -8.41 19.46
CA GLU A 453 -23.38 -7.33 18.66
C GLU A 453 -22.19 -6.74 19.41
N MET A 454 -21.28 -6.08 18.69
CA MET A 454 -20.28 -5.22 19.34
C MET A 454 -21.00 -4.18 20.23
N PRO A 455 -20.60 -3.98 21.49
CA PRO A 455 -21.15 -2.93 22.32
C PRO A 455 -20.82 -1.55 21.73
N GLU A 456 -21.57 -0.52 22.13
CA GLU A 456 -21.16 0.86 21.86
C GLU A 456 -19.91 1.18 22.67
N VAL A 457 -18.89 1.71 21.99
CA VAL A 457 -17.64 2.15 22.60
C VAL A 457 -17.83 3.61 23.00
N GLU A 458 -17.82 3.90 24.31
CA GLU A 458 -17.90 5.27 24.87
C GLU A 458 -16.68 6.14 24.53
#